data_AF-A0A7C7GY58-F1
#
_entry.id   AF-A0A7C7GY58-F1
#
_cell.length_a   1.000
_cell.length_b   1.000
_cell.length_c   1.000
_cell.angle_alpha   90.00
_cell.angle_beta   90.00
_cell.angle_gamma   90.00
#
_symmetry.space_group_name_H-M   'P 1'
#
loop_
_entity.id
_entity.type
_entity.pdbx_description
1 polymer ?
#
loop_
_entity_poly.entity_id
_entity_poly.type
_entity_poly.pdbx_seq_one_letter_code
_entity_poly.pdbx_strand_id
1 'polypeptide(L)'
;MAGYPASGWRIKETGKTEFDVMARRHELNMHPVYRMVDSCAAEFAAVTPYYYSTYEPNGQSGIDRVTQKRKLTPSGEEARRLVVIGSGPIRIGQGIEFDYGAVHAVQAIREVGHESILINNNPETVSTDFDTSDRLYFDPLTLEAVAEILLREGADGILLQFGGQTAINLALPLDGRLEHLTTLGLNLQLEGTSPDAVDEASDRERFEAFAKRAELKMPRGQTGSTPEEVRAAVQEIGFPVLIRPSYVLGGRGMEILTSEAQLDAYMQEAFLAPDKPLLADEYLGHAIELDVDAVSDGTEVLIGAIMEHLEEAGIHSGDSTCFIPPQHVSDEILAQVEDWTEKIGLGLNIIGCYNIQFAICKNELYVLEVNPRGSRTFPFVAKSTGIPLARIAAHVTIGAKLADLEIPKRTVGLVCVKAPVFPFIKLRGLDPAPGPEMKSTGEVMGSDVDPARAYLKARLATELPVPIGGGVYLTVKDGDKEGLVPIAEKLVGMGFSLYATTGTSNALKADGVPVERVFRIAEQQSPDALDLMREGKINLVINTPSKSGGAVLDGNMMRRLAVELNIPFVTTMSGAFMEAEAIEAMLDGLPEPRALKVDYLK
;
A
#
# COMPACT_ATOMS: atom_id res chain seq x y z
N MET A 1 28.72 -1.47 -25.28
CA MET A 1 27.26 -1.26 -25.45
C MET A 1 27.01 -0.85 -26.89
N ALA A 2 26.12 -1.54 -27.59
CA ALA A 2 25.95 -1.49 -29.05
C ALA A 2 25.23 -0.23 -29.57
N GLY A 3 25.70 0.97 -29.20
CA GLY A 3 25.14 2.23 -29.73
C GLY A 3 23.70 2.54 -29.32
N TYR A 4 23.16 1.85 -28.31
CA TYR A 4 21.84 2.15 -27.75
C TYR A 4 21.86 3.48 -27.00
N PRO A 5 20.96 4.43 -27.30
CA PRO A 5 20.80 5.62 -26.47
C PRO A 5 20.31 5.22 -25.07
N ALA A 6 20.86 5.85 -24.04
CA ALA A 6 20.46 5.58 -22.64
C ALA A 6 18.97 5.83 -22.38
N SER A 7 18.33 6.69 -23.19
CA SER A 7 16.90 6.99 -23.16
C SER A 7 16.01 5.96 -23.87
N GLY A 8 16.61 4.95 -24.52
CA GLY A 8 15.94 4.12 -25.51
C GLY A 8 15.59 4.88 -26.80
N TRP A 9 15.16 4.12 -27.81
CA TRP A 9 14.55 4.69 -29.01
C TRP A 9 13.10 5.00 -28.69
N ARG A 10 12.76 6.30 -28.57
CA ARG A 10 11.36 6.71 -28.47
C ARG A 10 10.73 6.68 -29.86
N ILE A 11 9.49 6.23 -29.95
CA ILE A 11 8.66 6.37 -31.15
C ILE A 11 8.52 7.87 -31.38
N LYS A 12 9.34 8.43 -32.28
CA LYS A 12 9.28 9.86 -32.62
C LYS A 12 7.90 10.17 -33.21
N GLU A 13 7.40 11.36 -32.90
CA GLU A 13 6.20 12.05 -33.40
C GLU A 13 5.91 11.78 -34.90
N THR A 14 5.32 10.63 -35.20
CA THR A 14 4.97 10.19 -36.57
C THR A 14 3.51 9.72 -36.65
N GLY A 15 2.70 9.98 -35.62
CA GLY A 15 1.34 9.47 -35.51
C GLY A 15 1.26 7.94 -35.33
N LYS A 16 2.39 7.30 -35.00
CA LYS A 16 2.49 5.86 -34.73
C LYS A 16 2.50 5.60 -33.23
N THR A 17 1.82 4.54 -32.82
CA THR A 17 1.67 4.08 -31.44
C THR A 17 2.65 2.94 -31.13
N GLU A 18 2.79 2.59 -29.86
CA GLU A 18 3.54 1.38 -29.45
C GLU A 18 2.98 0.11 -30.11
N PHE A 19 1.65 0.04 -30.26
CA PHE A 19 1.00 -1.08 -30.92
C PHE A 19 1.39 -1.20 -32.40
N ASP A 20 1.50 -0.08 -33.14
CA ASP A 20 1.95 -0.10 -34.54
C ASP A 20 3.34 -0.74 -34.69
N VAL A 21 4.25 -0.46 -33.76
CA VAL A 21 5.61 -1.03 -33.77
C VAL A 21 5.57 -2.52 -33.50
N MET A 22 4.82 -2.95 -32.47
CA MET A 22 4.64 -4.36 -32.14
C MET A 22 4.01 -5.13 -33.31
N ALA A 23 2.92 -4.62 -33.88
CA ALA A 23 2.25 -5.23 -35.03
C ALA A 23 3.22 -5.36 -36.20
N ARG A 24 4.01 -4.32 -36.48
CA ARG A 24 5.01 -4.38 -37.56
C ARG A 24 6.10 -5.40 -37.29
N ARG A 25 6.57 -5.58 -36.05
CA ARG A 25 7.52 -6.64 -35.70
C ARG A 25 6.92 -8.01 -35.96
N HIS A 26 5.69 -8.25 -35.53
CA HIS A 26 5.01 -9.54 -35.70
C HIS A 26 4.77 -9.86 -37.20
N GLU A 27 4.37 -8.87 -38.00
CA GLU A 27 4.26 -9.02 -39.48
C GLU A 27 5.58 -9.46 -40.14
N LEU A 28 6.71 -8.99 -39.60
CA LEU A 28 8.05 -9.33 -40.08
C LEU A 28 8.59 -10.63 -39.44
N ASN A 29 7.79 -11.34 -38.64
CA ASN A 29 8.22 -12.49 -37.83
C ASN A 29 9.45 -12.18 -36.96
N MET A 30 9.52 -10.95 -36.46
CA MET A 30 10.57 -10.46 -35.56
C MET A 30 10.13 -10.59 -34.11
N HIS A 31 10.54 -11.68 -33.47
CA HIS A 31 10.29 -11.98 -32.05
C HIS A 31 11.61 -12.14 -31.31
N PRO A 32 11.64 -11.92 -29.98
CA PRO A 32 12.81 -12.26 -29.18
C PRO A 32 12.99 -13.79 -29.13
N VAL A 33 14.24 -14.21 -28.94
CA VAL A 33 14.57 -15.55 -28.49
C VAL A 33 14.87 -15.52 -27.00
N TYR A 34 14.75 -16.66 -26.35
CA TYR A 34 14.95 -16.76 -24.91
C TYR A 34 16.06 -17.76 -24.60
N ARG A 35 16.90 -17.39 -23.64
CA ARG A 35 18.06 -18.17 -23.22
C ARG A 35 17.97 -18.50 -21.75
N MET A 36 18.55 -19.63 -21.37
CA MET A 36 18.59 -20.06 -19.97
C MET A 36 19.84 -19.52 -19.30
N VAL A 37 19.69 -19.10 -18.04
CA VAL A 37 20.81 -18.86 -17.14
C VAL A 37 21.34 -20.21 -16.68
N ASP A 38 22.60 -20.52 -16.97
CA ASP A 38 23.20 -21.84 -16.77
C ASP A 38 24.47 -21.86 -15.91
N SER A 39 24.94 -20.69 -15.47
CA SER A 39 26.23 -20.46 -14.76
C SER A 39 27.52 -20.86 -15.49
N CYS A 40 27.44 -21.46 -16.68
CA CYS A 40 28.56 -22.10 -17.37
C CYS A 40 28.66 -21.76 -18.87
N ALA A 41 27.92 -20.77 -19.36
CA ALA A 41 27.96 -20.30 -20.75
C ALA A 41 27.75 -21.44 -21.77
N ALA A 42 26.76 -22.28 -21.50
CA ALA A 42 26.36 -23.46 -22.27
C ALA A 42 27.43 -24.56 -22.39
N GLU A 43 28.45 -24.57 -21.52
CA GLU A 43 29.38 -25.71 -21.43
C GLU A 43 28.64 -26.99 -21.02
N PHE A 44 27.64 -26.86 -20.14
CA PHE A 44 26.78 -27.96 -19.70
C PHE A 44 25.31 -27.62 -19.96
N ALA A 45 24.48 -28.66 -20.15
CA ALA A 45 23.04 -28.49 -20.30
C ALA A 45 22.41 -28.05 -18.97
N ALA A 46 21.81 -26.86 -18.94
CA ALA A 46 21.03 -26.41 -17.80
C ALA A 46 19.68 -27.11 -17.72
N VAL A 47 19.28 -27.43 -16.49
CA VAL A 47 17.94 -27.92 -16.14
C VAL A 47 17.12 -26.89 -15.38
N THR A 48 17.75 -25.79 -14.93
CA THR A 48 17.10 -24.72 -14.19
C THR A 48 16.25 -23.86 -15.13
N PRO A 49 14.95 -23.72 -14.89
CA PRO A 49 14.03 -23.07 -15.82
C PRO A 49 14.02 -21.53 -15.67
N TYR A 50 15.22 -20.93 -15.69
CA TYR A 50 15.45 -19.50 -15.53
C TYR A 50 15.82 -18.87 -16.88
N TYR A 51 14.92 -18.05 -17.44
CA TYR A 51 15.04 -17.44 -18.76
C TYR A 51 15.21 -15.91 -18.76
N TYR A 52 15.80 -15.39 -19.84
CA TYR A 52 15.78 -13.98 -20.22
C TYR A 52 15.61 -13.83 -21.74
N SER A 53 15.00 -12.73 -22.19
CA SER A 53 14.81 -12.42 -23.60
C SER A 53 16.03 -11.74 -24.26
N THR A 54 16.25 -11.99 -25.55
CA THR A 54 17.29 -11.32 -26.35
C THR A 54 16.95 -11.37 -27.84
N TYR A 55 17.47 -10.42 -28.62
CA TYR A 55 17.48 -10.47 -30.08
C TYR A 55 18.88 -10.82 -30.56
N GLU A 56 19.07 -12.03 -31.09
CA GLU A 56 20.38 -12.51 -31.54
C GLU A 56 20.58 -12.32 -33.06
N PRO A 57 21.78 -11.91 -33.50
CA PRO A 57 22.13 -11.96 -34.92
C PRO A 57 22.04 -13.39 -35.45
N ASN A 58 21.23 -13.61 -36.48
CA ASN A 58 20.90 -14.94 -37.03
C ASN A 58 20.10 -15.85 -36.08
N GLY A 59 19.39 -15.28 -35.11
CA GLY A 59 18.39 -16.01 -34.33
C GLY A 59 17.30 -16.63 -35.22
N GLN A 60 16.59 -17.63 -34.69
CA GLN A 60 15.44 -18.21 -35.38
C GLN A 60 14.37 -17.12 -35.58
N SER A 61 13.80 -17.06 -36.78
CA SER A 61 12.67 -16.17 -37.08
C SER A 61 11.36 -16.82 -36.66
N GLY A 62 10.41 -16.01 -36.20
CA GLY A 62 9.14 -16.47 -35.64
C GLY A 62 9.18 -16.58 -34.11
N ILE A 63 8.04 -16.94 -33.53
CA ILE A 63 7.86 -17.05 -32.08
C ILE A 63 8.72 -18.21 -31.54
N ASP A 64 9.61 -17.92 -30.59
CA ASP A 64 10.30 -18.94 -29.78
C ASP A 64 9.27 -19.67 -28.92
N ARG A 65 8.95 -20.93 -29.22
CA ARG A 65 7.97 -21.72 -28.48
C ARG A 65 8.67 -22.68 -27.50
N VAL A 66 8.09 -22.81 -26.31
CA VAL A 66 8.51 -23.80 -25.31
C VAL A 66 8.36 -25.21 -25.90
N THR A 67 9.44 -26.01 -25.87
CA THR A 67 9.49 -27.34 -26.50
C THR A 67 9.00 -28.45 -25.56
N GLN A 68 8.99 -28.19 -24.25
CA GLN A 68 8.46 -29.10 -23.25
C GLN A 68 6.96 -29.30 -23.46
N LYS A 69 6.52 -30.57 -23.42
CA LYS A 69 5.09 -30.90 -23.40
C LYS A 69 4.47 -30.40 -22.10
N ARG A 70 3.17 -30.08 -22.16
CA ARG A 70 2.38 -29.77 -20.97
C ARG A 70 2.39 -30.96 -20.01
N LYS A 71 2.47 -30.68 -18.72
CA LYS A 71 2.21 -31.67 -17.66
C LYS A 71 0.79 -32.21 -17.78
N LEU A 72 0.52 -33.33 -17.13
CA LEU A 72 -0.83 -33.81 -16.91
C LEU A 72 -1.26 -33.46 -15.48
N THR A 73 -2.48 -32.97 -15.33
CA THR A 73 -3.12 -32.77 -14.02
C THR A 73 -3.36 -34.13 -13.33
N PRO A 74 -3.68 -34.15 -12.02
CA PRO A 74 -4.10 -35.38 -11.35
C PRO A 74 -5.30 -36.09 -11.99
N SER A 75 -6.17 -35.35 -12.70
CA SER A 75 -7.29 -35.88 -13.49
C SER A 75 -6.88 -36.49 -14.83
N GLY A 76 -5.63 -36.33 -15.26
CA GLY A 76 -5.09 -36.85 -16.53
C GLY A 76 -5.31 -35.91 -17.73
N GLU A 77 -5.72 -34.66 -17.49
CA GLU A 77 -5.93 -33.62 -18.50
C GLU A 77 -4.63 -32.83 -18.74
N GLU A 78 -4.48 -32.18 -19.88
CA GLU A 78 -3.32 -31.29 -20.09
C GLU A 78 -3.37 -30.10 -19.13
N ALA A 79 -2.27 -29.88 -18.42
CA ALA A 79 -2.11 -28.77 -17.51
C ALA A 79 -2.17 -27.43 -18.26
N ARG A 80 -2.92 -26.49 -17.70
CA ARG A 80 -2.91 -25.09 -18.11
C ARG A 80 -1.55 -24.46 -17.74
N ARG A 81 -1.10 -23.51 -18.56
CA ARG A 81 0.06 -22.65 -18.34
C ARG A 81 -0.47 -21.32 -17.85
N LEU A 82 -0.33 -21.10 -16.56
CA LEU A 82 -0.84 -19.91 -15.87
C LEU A 82 0.33 -19.00 -15.51
N VAL A 83 0.27 -17.77 -16.00
CA VAL A 83 1.29 -16.74 -15.80
C VAL A 83 0.94 -15.87 -14.60
N VAL A 84 1.88 -15.69 -13.68
CA VAL A 84 1.80 -14.72 -12.59
C VAL A 84 2.76 -13.58 -12.90
N ILE A 85 2.29 -12.34 -12.76
CA ILE A 85 3.14 -11.15 -12.86
C ILE A 85 3.58 -10.73 -11.46
N GLY A 86 4.89 -10.63 -11.25
CA GLY A 86 5.48 -10.14 -10.01
C GLY A 86 5.33 -8.62 -9.84
N SER A 87 5.90 -8.09 -8.76
CA SER A 87 5.83 -6.67 -8.43
C SER A 87 6.90 -5.81 -9.10
N GLY A 88 7.93 -6.40 -9.70
CA GLY A 88 9.10 -5.67 -10.15
C GLY A 88 9.87 -5.04 -8.98
N PRO A 89 10.70 -4.01 -9.23
CA PRO A 89 11.61 -3.47 -8.22
C PRO A 89 10.85 -2.86 -7.04
N ILE A 90 11.36 -3.10 -5.83
CA ILE A 90 10.81 -2.52 -4.58
C ILE A 90 10.92 -1.00 -4.62
N ARG A 91 9.81 -0.33 -4.30
CA ARG A 91 9.68 1.12 -4.18
C ARG A 91 8.71 1.44 -3.04
N ILE A 92 8.72 2.67 -2.55
CA ILE A 92 7.71 3.13 -1.59
C ILE A 92 6.31 2.93 -2.22
N GLY A 93 5.39 2.32 -1.45
CA GLY A 93 4.06 1.92 -1.93
C GLY A 93 3.98 0.57 -2.62
N GLN A 94 5.10 -0.01 -3.05
CA GLN A 94 5.19 -1.30 -3.75
C GLN A 94 6.39 -2.12 -3.26
N GLY A 95 6.19 -2.82 -2.13
CA GLY A 95 7.22 -3.57 -1.44
C GLY A 95 7.09 -5.08 -1.58
N ILE A 96 7.70 -5.78 -0.62
CA ILE A 96 7.77 -7.25 -0.54
C ILE A 96 6.40 -7.90 -0.30
N GLU A 97 5.41 -7.14 0.13
CA GLU A 97 4.06 -7.62 0.41
C GLU A 97 3.37 -8.15 -0.85
N PHE A 98 3.69 -7.58 -2.01
CA PHE A 98 3.23 -8.06 -3.31
C PHE A 98 4.02 -9.27 -3.82
N ASP A 99 5.30 -9.38 -3.44
CA ASP A 99 6.09 -10.58 -3.70
C ASP A 99 5.51 -11.81 -2.98
N TYR A 100 5.10 -11.62 -1.72
CA TYR A 100 4.37 -12.62 -0.95
C TYR A 100 3.10 -13.08 -1.68
N GLY A 101 2.31 -12.15 -2.22
CA GLY A 101 1.14 -12.46 -3.03
C GLY A 101 1.47 -13.30 -4.26
N ALA A 102 2.51 -12.92 -5.02
CA ALA A 102 2.93 -13.63 -6.22
C ALA A 102 3.43 -15.04 -5.93
N VAL A 103 4.22 -15.23 -4.86
CA VAL A 103 4.69 -16.56 -4.40
C VAL A 103 3.50 -17.47 -4.07
N HIS A 104 2.51 -16.96 -3.33
CA HIS A 104 1.33 -17.75 -2.98
C HIS A 104 0.45 -18.08 -4.20
N ALA A 105 0.39 -17.20 -5.20
CA ALA A 105 -0.30 -17.50 -6.45
C ALA A 105 0.38 -18.62 -7.24
N VAL A 106 1.71 -18.59 -7.34
CA VAL A 106 2.51 -19.65 -7.96
C VAL A 106 2.31 -20.99 -7.25
N GLN A 107 2.31 -21.00 -5.92
CA GLN A 107 2.06 -22.19 -5.12
C GLN A 107 0.66 -22.77 -5.36
N ALA A 108 -0.38 -21.93 -5.36
CA ALA A 108 -1.76 -22.37 -5.61
C ALA A 108 -1.93 -23.02 -7.00
N ILE A 109 -1.30 -22.46 -8.03
CA ILE A 109 -1.30 -23.04 -9.39
C ILE A 109 -0.66 -24.43 -9.40
N ARG A 110 0.47 -24.61 -8.71
CA ARG A 110 1.18 -25.89 -8.62
C ARG A 110 0.38 -26.93 -7.83
N GLU A 111 -0.30 -26.51 -6.77
CA GLU A 111 -1.14 -27.38 -5.92
C GLU A 111 -2.27 -28.05 -6.70
N VAL A 112 -2.89 -27.33 -7.65
CA VAL A 112 -3.94 -27.89 -8.53
C VAL A 112 -3.37 -28.64 -9.76
N GLY A 113 -2.04 -28.76 -9.86
CA GLY A 113 -1.36 -29.52 -10.92
C GLY A 113 -1.21 -28.78 -12.25
N HIS A 114 -1.38 -27.46 -12.27
CA HIS A 114 -1.09 -26.62 -13.44
C HIS A 114 0.38 -26.18 -13.49
N GLU A 115 0.81 -25.69 -14.65
CA GLU A 115 2.15 -25.12 -14.83
C GLU A 115 2.14 -23.65 -14.42
N SER A 116 2.98 -23.32 -13.44
CA SER A 116 3.17 -21.95 -12.96
C SER A 116 4.33 -21.27 -13.68
N ILE A 117 4.05 -20.16 -14.35
CA ILE A 117 5.05 -19.33 -15.01
C ILE A 117 5.08 -17.99 -14.29
N LEU A 118 6.26 -17.52 -13.91
CA LEU A 118 6.43 -16.24 -13.25
C LEU A 118 7.25 -15.30 -14.12
N ILE A 119 6.77 -14.06 -14.25
CA ILE A 119 7.51 -12.96 -14.87
C ILE A 119 7.79 -11.92 -13.79
N ASN A 120 9.07 -11.69 -13.47
CA ASN A 120 9.50 -10.68 -12.51
C ASN A 120 10.95 -10.28 -12.77
N ASN A 121 11.35 -9.06 -12.40
CA ASN A 121 12.71 -8.54 -12.62
C ASN A 121 13.36 -7.95 -11.37
N ASN A 122 12.85 -8.31 -10.19
CA ASN A 122 13.44 -7.91 -8.93
C ASN A 122 14.44 -8.97 -8.45
N PRO A 123 15.75 -8.68 -8.35
CA PRO A 123 16.73 -9.68 -7.92
C PRO A 123 16.68 -9.99 -6.41
N GLU A 124 15.96 -9.21 -5.61
CA GLU A 124 15.95 -9.32 -4.14
C GLU A 124 14.84 -10.25 -3.61
N THR A 125 13.96 -10.74 -4.49
CA THR A 125 12.70 -11.38 -4.11
C THR A 125 12.75 -12.91 -4.11
N VAL A 126 11.88 -13.53 -3.30
CA VAL A 126 11.71 -14.99 -3.26
C VAL A 126 11.00 -15.47 -4.53
N SER A 127 10.13 -14.66 -5.12
CA SER A 127 9.47 -15.04 -6.38
C SER A 127 10.48 -15.32 -7.49
N THR A 128 11.57 -14.55 -7.58
CA THR A 128 12.66 -14.74 -8.56
C THR A 128 13.66 -15.84 -8.21
N ASP A 129 13.38 -16.64 -7.17
CA ASP A 129 14.05 -17.92 -7.00
C ASP A 129 13.50 -18.92 -8.03
N PHE A 130 14.39 -19.61 -8.74
CA PHE A 130 14.01 -20.56 -9.78
C PHE A 130 13.30 -21.81 -9.23
N ASP A 131 13.36 -22.07 -7.92
CA ASP A 131 12.63 -23.17 -7.26
C ASP A 131 11.14 -22.83 -7.01
N THR A 132 10.77 -21.54 -7.11
CA THR A 132 9.43 -21.05 -6.81
C THR A 132 8.42 -21.45 -7.88
N SER A 133 8.73 -21.24 -9.17
CA SER A 133 7.84 -21.52 -10.31
C SER A 133 8.35 -22.65 -11.21
N ASP A 134 7.53 -23.12 -12.14
CA ASP A 134 7.97 -24.10 -13.14
C ASP A 134 8.85 -23.48 -14.21
N ARG A 135 8.62 -22.20 -14.50
CA ARG A 135 9.47 -21.35 -15.36
C ARG A 135 9.50 -19.93 -14.83
N LEU A 136 10.69 -19.37 -14.76
CA LEU A 136 10.95 -17.99 -14.37
C LEU A 136 11.47 -17.20 -15.57
N TYR A 137 10.84 -16.06 -15.84
CA TYR A 137 11.30 -15.08 -16.81
C TYR A 137 11.78 -13.82 -16.10
N PHE A 138 13.07 -13.57 -16.17
CA PHE A 138 13.67 -12.36 -15.61
C PHE A 138 13.72 -11.27 -16.66
N ASP A 139 12.54 -10.73 -16.94
CA ASP A 139 12.28 -9.78 -18.01
C ASP A 139 11.52 -8.56 -17.49
N PRO A 140 11.61 -7.40 -18.17
CA PRO A 140 10.86 -6.21 -17.79
C PRO A 140 9.35 -6.49 -17.72
N LEU A 141 8.67 -5.91 -16.73
CA LEU A 141 7.21 -5.97 -16.61
C LEU A 141 6.51 -4.96 -17.52
N THR A 142 6.90 -4.96 -18.80
CA THR A 142 6.29 -4.13 -19.84
C THR A 142 5.33 -4.96 -20.67
N LEU A 143 4.37 -4.29 -21.28
CA LEU A 143 3.38 -4.96 -22.12
C LEU A 143 4.00 -5.68 -23.32
N GLU A 144 5.07 -5.12 -23.90
CA GLU A 144 5.85 -5.78 -24.96
C GLU A 144 6.45 -7.11 -24.48
N ALA A 145 7.24 -7.08 -23.38
CA ALA A 145 7.93 -8.27 -22.91
C ALA A 145 6.94 -9.35 -22.43
N VAL A 146 5.90 -8.95 -21.70
CA VAL A 146 4.85 -9.85 -21.23
C VAL A 146 4.12 -10.51 -22.41
N ALA A 147 3.74 -9.75 -23.45
CA ALA A 147 3.07 -10.32 -24.62
C ALA A 147 3.91 -11.38 -25.36
N GLU A 148 5.22 -11.14 -25.51
CA GLU A 148 6.13 -12.12 -26.15
C GLU A 148 6.28 -13.38 -25.30
N ILE A 149 6.34 -13.26 -23.97
CA ILE A 149 6.43 -14.41 -23.06
C ILE A 149 5.13 -15.23 -23.11
N LEU A 150 3.97 -14.56 -23.13
CA LEU A 150 2.68 -15.22 -23.27
C LEU A 150 2.60 -16.02 -24.59
N LEU A 151 3.07 -15.44 -25.69
CA LEU A 151 3.16 -16.12 -26.98
C LEU A 151 4.13 -17.32 -26.93
N ARG A 152 5.31 -17.15 -26.33
CA ARG A 152 6.29 -18.24 -26.17
C ARG A 152 5.72 -19.43 -25.43
N GLU A 153 5.07 -19.16 -24.30
CA GLU A 153 4.45 -20.17 -23.46
C GLU A 153 3.21 -20.78 -24.10
N GLY A 154 2.53 -20.05 -25.00
CA GLY A 154 1.16 -20.39 -25.36
C GLY A 154 0.29 -20.42 -24.10
N ALA A 155 0.41 -19.38 -23.29
CA ALA A 155 -0.24 -19.29 -21.99
C ALA A 155 -1.77 -19.35 -22.12
N ASP A 156 -2.42 -20.05 -21.19
CA ASP A 156 -3.88 -20.17 -21.15
C ASP A 156 -4.51 -19.15 -20.21
N GLY A 157 -3.77 -18.71 -19.18
CA GLY A 157 -4.25 -17.73 -18.22
C GLY A 157 -3.16 -16.82 -17.68
N ILE A 158 -3.53 -15.63 -17.23
CA ILE A 158 -2.64 -14.68 -16.55
C ILE A 158 -3.32 -14.06 -15.33
N LEU A 159 -2.60 -13.99 -14.21
CA LEU A 159 -3.02 -13.43 -12.94
C LEU A 159 -2.30 -12.09 -12.72
N LEU A 160 -3.06 -11.00 -12.60
CA LEU A 160 -2.55 -9.62 -12.53
C LEU A 160 -2.79 -8.95 -11.16
N GLN A 161 -3.57 -9.58 -10.28
CA GLN A 161 -4.03 -9.00 -9.01
C GLN A 161 -2.98 -9.09 -7.89
N PHE A 162 -1.93 -9.90 -8.05
CA PHE A 162 -0.99 -10.23 -6.96
C PHE A 162 0.30 -9.40 -6.99
N GLY A 163 0.71 -8.90 -8.16
CA GLY A 163 1.94 -8.12 -8.35
C GLY A 163 1.81 -6.62 -8.09
N GLY A 164 0.80 -6.19 -7.32
CA GLY A 164 0.57 -4.78 -7.02
C GLY A 164 0.21 -3.93 -8.24
N GLN A 165 0.54 -2.64 -8.20
CA GLN A 165 0.09 -1.70 -9.22
C GLN A 165 0.76 -1.93 -10.59
N THR A 166 2.02 -2.37 -10.61
CA THR A 166 2.71 -2.69 -11.87
C THR A 166 2.00 -3.80 -12.65
N ALA A 167 1.57 -4.86 -11.97
CA ALA A 167 0.85 -5.95 -12.60
C ALA A 167 -0.55 -5.53 -13.06
N ILE A 168 -1.34 -4.90 -12.18
CA ILE A 168 -2.73 -4.56 -12.51
C ILE A 168 -2.85 -3.53 -13.64
N ASN A 169 -1.87 -2.62 -13.77
CA ASN A 169 -1.82 -1.64 -14.85
C ASN A 169 -1.64 -2.28 -16.25
N LEU A 170 -1.24 -3.56 -16.33
CA LEU A 170 -1.17 -4.30 -17.59
C LEU A 170 -2.54 -4.80 -18.05
N ALA A 171 -3.56 -4.84 -17.18
CA ALA A 171 -4.85 -5.47 -17.47
C ALA A 171 -5.56 -4.86 -18.69
N LEU A 172 -5.88 -3.56 -18.66
CA LEU A 172 -6.56 -2.89 -19.76
C LEU A 172 -5.72 -2.85 -21.05
N PRO A 173 -4.41 -2.51 -21.02
CA PRO A 173 -3.60 -2.52 -22.22
C PRO A 173 -3.40 -3.91 -22.85
N LEU A 174 -3.35 -4.97 -22.03
CA LEU A 174 -3.26 -6.34 -22.53
C LEU A 174 -4.58 -6.80 -23.14
N ASP A 175 -5.70 -6.49 -22.50
CA ASP A 175 -7.06 -6.75 -23.02
C ASP A 175 -7.22 -6.14 -24.43
N GLY A 176 -6.84 -4.87 -24.60
CA GLY A 176 -6.84 -4.18 -25.89
C GLY A 176 -5.88 -4.77 -26.96
N ARG A 177 -4.99 -5.70 -26.59
CA ARG A 177 -4.10 -6.41 -27.52
C ARG A 177 -4.51 -7.86 -27.77
N LEU A 178 -5.48 -8.41 -27.03
CA LEU A 178 -5.84 -9.83 -27.10
C LEU A 178 -6.29 -10.26 -28.51
N GLU A 179 -7.04 -9.43 -29.22
CA GLU A 179 -7.48 -9.75 -30.59
C GLU A 179 -6.27 -10.02 -31.51
N HIS A 180 -5.28 -9.12 -31.49
CA HIS A 180 -4.04 -9.28 -32.27
C HIS A 180 -3.25 -10.51 -31.84
N LEU A 181 -3.07 -10.72 -30.53
CA LEU A 181 -2.34 -11.88 -30.02
C LEU A 181 -3.04 -13.20 -30.35
N THR A 182 -4.38 -13.21 -30.44
CA THR A 182 -5.17 -14.35 -30.88
C THR A 182 -4.87 -14.73 -32.33
N THR A 183 -4.64 -13.75 -33.21
CA THR A 183 -4.22 -14.02 -34.60
C THR A 183 -2.87 -14.73 -34.70
N LEU A 184 -2.06 -14.66 -33.63
CA LEU A 184 -0.76 -15.34 -33.50
C LEU A 184 -0.86 -16.68 -32.75
N GLY A 185 -2.08 -17.14 -32.49
CA GLY A 185 -2.38 -18.43 -31.87
C GLY A 185 -2.29 -18.44 -30.34
N LEU A 186 -2.40 -17.28 -29.68
CA LEU A 186 -2.55 -17.19 -28.23
C LEU A 186 -4.04 -17.28 -27.85
N ASN A 187 -4.41 -18.23 -26.99
CA ASN A 187 -5.75 -18.30 -26.40
C ASN A 187 -5.64 -18.03 -24.90
N LEU A 188 -5.60 -16.75 -24.54
CA LEU A 188 -5.34 -16.29 -23.18
C LEU A 188 -6.61 -15.84 -22.48
N GLN A 189 -6.77 -16.27 -21.23
CA GLN A 189 -7.76 -15.75 -20.30
C GLN A 189 -7.10 -14.80 -19.28
N LEU A 190 -7.67 -13.61 -19.08
CA LEU A 190 -7.32 -12.78 -17.93
C LEU A 190 -8.06 -13.35 -16.72
N GLU A 191 -7.34 -13.96 -15.78
CA GLU A 191 -7.94 -14.70 -14.66
C GLU A 191 -8.42 -13.76 -13.55
N GLY A 192 -9.47 -14.16 -12.82
CA GLY A 192 -10.06 -13.39 -11.72
C GLY A 192 -10.87 -12.17 -12.17
N THR A 193 -10.81 -11.08 -11.41
CA THR A 193 -11.55 -9.84 -11.66
C THR A 193 -11.26 -9.29 -13.06
N SER A 194 -12.31 -9.07 -13.84
CA SER A 194 -12.20 -8.59 -15.23
C SER A 194 -11.58 -7.19 -15.31
N PRO A 195 -10.89 -6.83 -16.42
CA PRO A 195 -10.36 -5.48 -16.61
C PRO A 195 -11.42 -4.38 -16.50
N ASP A 196 -12.65 -4.65 -16.95
CA ASP A 196 -13.76 -3.69 -16.86
C ASP A 196 -14.21 -3.47 -15.41
N ALA A 197 -14.26 -4.52 -14.59
CA ALA A 197 -14.54 -4.40 -13.16
C ALA A 197 -13.40 -3.69 -12.41
N VAL A 198 -12.15 -3.91 -12.84
CA VAL A 198 -10.99 -3.18 -12.30
C VAL A 198 -11.10 -1.69 -12.61
N ASP A 199 -11.48 -1.34 -13.84
CA ASP A 199 -11.70 0.03 -14.28
C ASP A 199 -12.90 0.67 -13.55
N GLU A 200 -14.01 -0.05 -13.38
CA GLU A 200 -15.19 0.44 -12.65
C GLU A 200 -14.89 0.79 -11.18
N ALA A 201 -14.01 0.03 -10.52
CA ALA A 201 -13.59 0.30 -9.15
C ALA A 201 -12.57 1.44 -9.04
N SER A 202 -11.74 1.62 -10.07
CA SER A 202 -10.60 2.57 -10.06
C SER A 202 -10.96 3.93 -10.65
N ASP A 203 -11.89 3.98 -11.59
CA ASP A 203 -12.41 5.20 -12.18
C ASP A 203 -13.46 5.83 -11.27
N ARG A 204 -13.33 7.13 -11.01
CA ARG A 204 -14.18 7.82 -10.04
C ARG A 204 -15.61 7.94 -10.49
N GLU A 205 -15.86 8.33 -11.73
CA GLU A 205 -17.23 8.55 -12.21
C GLU A 205 -17.99 7.22 -12.25
N ARG A 206 -17.30 6.16 -12.69
CA ARG A 206 -17.84 4.80 -12.66
C ARG A 206 -18.09 4.31 -11.23
N PHE A 207 -17.14 4.53 -10.32
CA PHE A 207 -17.28 4.10 -8.94
C PHE A 207 -18.35 4.89 -8.18
N GLU A 208 -18.53 6.20 -8.43
CA GLU A 208 -19.63 6.98 -7.86
C GLU A 208 -21.00 6.48 -8.34
N ALA A 209 -21.10 6.14 -9.63
CA ALA A 209 -22.31 5.52 -10.17
C ALA A 209 -22.58 4.16 -9.50
N PHE A 210 -21.54 3.36 -9.25
CA PHE A 210 -21.62 2.13 -8.47
C PHE A 210 -22.07 2.38 -7.02
N ALA A 211 -21.43 3.30 -6.30
CA ALA A 211 -21.75 3.62 -4.92
C ALA A 211 -23.21 4.08 -4.78
N LYS A 212 -23.69 4.90 -5.72
CA LYS A 212 -25.09 5.35 -5.75
C LYS A 212 -26.09 4.21 -5.96
N ARG A 213 -25.81 3.26 -6.88
CA ARG A 213 -26.69 2.10 -7.11
C ARG A 213 -26.63 1.08 -5.97
N ALA A 214 -25.51 1.01 -5.25
CA ALA A 214 -25.29 0.13 -4.11
C ALA A 214 -25.66 0.77 -2.74
N GLU A 215 -26.18 2.01 -2.76
CA GLU A 215 -26.55 2.79 -1.56
C GLU A 215 -25.38 3.01 -0.57
N LEU A 216 -24.17 3.15 -1.10
CA LEU A 216 -22.95 3.42 -0.34
C LEU A 216 -22.74 4.93 -0.20
N LYS A 217 -22.29 5.36 0.98
CA LYS A 217 -21.95 6.76 1.22
C LYS A 217 -20.49 7.04 0.84
N MET A 218 -20.26 8.07 0.05
CA MET A 218 -18.93 8.57 -0.32
C MET A 218 -18.75 10.01 0.15
N PRO A 219 -17.49 10.46 0.39
CA PRO A 219 -17.20 11.89 0.52
C PRO A 219 -17.65 12.64 -0.73
N ARG A 220 -18.09 13.89 -0.57
CA ARG A 220 -18.41 14.75 -1.72
C ARG A 220 -17.12 14.95 -2.54
N GLY A 221 -17.16 14.67 -3.83
CA GLY A 221 -15.98 14.83 -4.68
C GLY A 221 -16.35 15.15 -6.13
N GLN A 222 -15.38 15.66 -6.86
CA GLN A 222 -15.49 15.95 -8.30
C GLN A 222 -14.14 15.74 -8.99
N THR A 223 -14.19 15.38 -10.28
CA THR A 223 -13.01 15.22 -11.12
C THR A 223 -12.84 16.46 -12.01
N GLY A 224 -11.62 16.99 -12.08
CA GLY A 224 -11.24 18.07 -12.98
C GLY A 224 -10.03 17.69 -13.83
N SER A 225 -10.14 17.91 -15.14
CA SER A 225 -9.06 17.71 -16.12
C SER A 225 -8.33 19.01 -16.43
N THR A 226 -8.93 20.16 -16.13
CA THR A 226 -8.31 21.48 -16.29
C THR A 226 -8.15 22.21 -14.96
N PRO A 227 -7.22 23.16 -14.85
CA PRO A 227 -7.07 23.94 -13.62
C PRO A 227 -8.34 24.68 -13.20
N GLU A 228 -9.13 25.12 -14.16
CA GLU A 228 -10.40 25.81 -13.93
C GLU A 228 -11.47 24.86 -13.38
N GLU A 229 -11.56 23.64 -13.91
CA GLU A 229 -12.46 22.61 -13.40
C GLU A 229 -12.12 22.22 -11.96
N VAL A 230 -10.84 22.02 -11.65
CA VAL A 230 -10.39 21.69 -10.29
C VAL A 230 -10.71 22.84 -9.32
N ARG A 231 -10.50 24.10 -9.71
CA ARG A 231 -10.89 25.25 -8.87
C ARG A 231 -12.39 25.32 -8.63
N ALA A 232 -13.20 25.06 -9.66
CA ALA A 232 -14.66 25.04 -9.53
C ALA A 232 -15.12 23.94 -8.55
N ALA A 233 -14.53 22.74 -8.67
CA ALA A 233 -14.78 21.63 -7.75
C ALA A 233 -14.46 21.99 -6.29
N VAL A 234 -13.29 22.60 -6.04
CA VAL A 234 -12.90 23.02 -4.69
C VAL A 234 -13.82 24.11 -4.13
N GLN A 235 -14.28 25.04 -4.96
CA GLN A 235 -15.23 26.08 -4.55
C GLN A 235 -16.59 25.50 -4.15
N GLU A 236 -17.05 24.44 -4.83
CA GLU A 236 -18.31 23.77 -4.50
C GLU A 236 -18.21 22.91 -3.23
N ILE A 237 -17.12 22.17 -3.06
CA ILE A 237 -16.90 21.29 -1.90
C ILE A 237 -16.64 22.12 -0.63
N GLY A 238 -15.76 23.13 -0.75
CA GLY A 238 -15.26 23.96 0.34
C GLY A 238 -14.04 23.37 1.05
N PHE A 239 -13.13 24.22 1.53
CA PHE A 239 -11.95 23.79 2.27
C PHE A 239 -12.29 23.24 3.67
N PRO A 240 -11.52 22.27 4.20
CA PRO A 240 -10.39 21.60 3.56
C PRO A 240 -10.80 20.55 2.52
N VAL A 241 -9.99 20.40 1.47
CA VAL A 241 -10.16 19.42 0.39
C VAL A 241 -8.93 18.54 0.25
N LEU A 242 -9.11 17.29 -0.14
CA LEU A 242 -8.04 16.37 -0.53
C LEU A 242 -7.97 16.35 -2.06
N ILE A 243 -6.83 16.72 -2.63
CA ILE A 243 -6.58 16.55 -4.07
C ILE A 243 -5.76 15.27 -4.28
N ARG A 244 -6.16 14.46 -5.27
CA ARG A 244 -5.43 13.26 -5.68
C ARG A 244 -5.42 13.08 -7.20
N PRO A 245 -4.30 12.68 -7.82
CA PRO A 245 -4.30 12.31 -9.24
C PRO A 245 -4.90 10.91 -9.47
N SER A 246 -5.53 10.67 -10.62
CA SER A 246 -6.07 9.34 -10.96
C SER A 246 -4.96 8.28 -11.18
N TYR A 247 -5.24 7.01 -10.89
CA TYR A 247 -4.35 5.86 -11.16
C TYR A 247 -2.93 6.03 -10.60
N VAL A 248 -2.78 6.49 -9.36
CA VAL A 248 -1.48 6.68 -8.69
C VAL A 248 -1.19 5.59 -7.67
N LEU A 249 0.10 5.30 -7.49
CA LEU A 249 0.61 4.38 -6.48
C LEU A 249 1.01 5.18 -5.23
N GLY A 250 0.64 4.69 -4.05
CA GLY A 250 1.17 5.19 -2.76
C GLY A 250 0.79 6.63 -2.43
N GLY A 251 -0.32 7.13 -2.98
CA GLY A 251 -0.78 8.49 -2.79
C GLY A 251 0.13 9.57 -3.40
N ARG A 252 0.94 9.21 -4.41
CA ARG A 252 1.86 10.15 -5.06
C ARG A 252 1.10 11.37 -5.62
N GLY A 253 1.50 12.56 -5.18
CA GLY A 253 0.86 13.83 -5.56
C GLY A 253 -0.44 14.12 -4.82
N MET A 254 -0.79 13.37 -3.77
CA MET A 254 -1.94 13.66 -2.92
C MET A 254 -1.62 14.75 -1.90
N GLU A 255 -2.48 15.75 -1.78
CA GLU A 255 -2.32 16.83 -0.80
C GLU A 255 -3.65 17.28 -0.19
N ILE A 256 -3.60 17.62 1.11
CA ILE A 256 -4.73 18.24 1.81
C ILE A 256 -4.55 19.76 1.72
N LEU A 257 -5.45 20.41 1.00
CA LEU A 257 -5.46 21.84 0.81
C LEU A 257 -6.49 22.49 1.73
N THR A 258 -6.12 23.61 2.33
CA THR A 258 -6.96 24.30 3.33
C THR A 258 -7.18 25.78 3.02
N SER A 259 -6.60 26.27 1.93
CA SER A 259 -6.73 27.65 1.50
C SER A 259 -6.52 27.80 0.00
N GLU A 260 -7.06 28.85 -0.58
CA GLU A 260 -6.89 29.19 -2.00
C GLU A 260 -5.42 29.35 -2.38
N ALA A 261 -4.60 29.93 -1.49
CA ALA A 261 -3.17 30.10 -1.74
C ALA A 261 -2.43 28.75 -1.87
N GLN A 262 -2.84 27.73 -1.11
CA GLN A 262 -2.28 26.38 -1.23
C GLN A 262 -2.75 25.72 -2.53
N LEU A 263 -4.01 25.92 -2.93
CA LEU A 263 -4.53 25.44 -4.21
C LEU A 263 -3.74 26.04 -5.37
N ASP A 264 -3.54 27.35 -5.40
CA ASP A 264 -2.78 27.98 -6.48
C ASP A 264 -1.32 27.49 -6.56
N ALA A 265 -0.67 27.27 -5.42
CA ALA A 265 0.67 26.70 -5.38
C ALA A 265 0.70 25.27 -5.94
N TYR A 266 -0.21 24.40 -5.47
CA TYR A 266 -0.33 23.03 -5.96
C TYR A 266 -0.58 22.98 -7.47
N MET A 267 -1.48 23.83 -7.97
CA MET A 267 -1.84 23.84 -9.39
C MET A 267 -0.71 24.32 -10.30
N GLN A 268 0.20 25.19 -9.82
CA GLN A 268 1.40 25.60 -10.56
C GLN A 268 2.39 24.45 -10.72
N GLU A 269 2.47 23.55 -9.73
CA GLU A 269 3.36 22.40 -9.76
C GLU A 269 2.75 21.21 -10.52
N ALA A 270 1.47 20.91 -10.29
CA ALA A 270 0.80 19.72 -10.81
C ALA A 270 0.62 19.74 -12.34
N PHE A 271 0.43 20.90 -12.96
CA PHE A 271 0.15 21.02 -14.41
C PHE A 271 1.39 21.12 -15.31
N LEU A 272 2.60 20.89 -14.79
CA LEU A 272 3.83 20.86 -15.58
C LEU A 272 3.96 19.63 -16.51
N ALA A 273 3.10 18.60 -16.36
CA ALA A 273 2.96 17.48 -17.30
C ALA A 273 1.56 16.82 -17.18
N PRO A 274 0.59 17.15 -18.08
CA PRO A 274 -0.80 16.74 -17.94
C PRO A 274 -1.05 15.40 -18.65
N ASP A 275 -0.96 14.29 -17.92
CA ASP A 275 -1.38 12.98 -18.47
C ASP A 275 -2.65 12.42 -17.79
N LYS A 276 -3.09 12.98 -16.64
CA LYS A 276 -4.21 12.41 -15.87
C LYS A 276 -5.11 13.46 -15.21
N PRO A 277 -6.42 13.21 -15.08
CA PRO A 277 -7.34 14.05 -14.29
C PRO A 277 -6.95 14.11 -12.80
N LEU A 278 -7.34 15.19 -12.13
CA LEU A 278 -7.24 15.37 -10.69
C LEU A 278 -8.62 15.23 -10.05
N LEU A 279 -8.68 14.55 -8.92
CA LEU A 279 -9.89 14.43 -8.11
C LEU A 279 -9.76 15.37 -6.90
N ALA A 280 -10.81 16.13 -6.64
CA ALA A 280 -10.97 16.90 -5.42
C ALA A 280 -12.06 16.23 -4.57
N ASP A 281 -11.70 15.79 -3.36
CA ASP A 281 -12.58 15.14 -2.40
C ASP A 281 -12.73 16.00 -1.13
N GLU A 282 -13.89 15.96 -0.49
CA GLU A 282 -14.13 16.50 0.84
C GLU A 282 -13.20 15.82 1.84
N TYR A 283 -12.42 16.62 2.57
CA TYR A 283 -11.54 16.07 3.60
C TYR A 283 -12.32 15.71 4.87
N LEU A 284 -12.44 14.42 5.15
CA LEU A 284 -13.04 13.89 6.38
C LEU A 284 -12.08 14.01 7.57
N GLY A 285 -11.88 15.24 8.05
CA GLY A 285 -10.99 15.49 9.19
C GLY A 285 -11.41 14.75 10.45
N HIS A 286 -10.43 14.24 11.21
CA HIS A 286 -10.61 13.46 12.44
C HIS A 286 -11.40 12.15 12.27
N ALA A 287 -11.51 11.64 11.04
CA ALA A 287 -12.14 10.36 10.80
C ALA A 287 -11.19 9.20 11.14
N ILE A 288 -11.76 8.11 11.67
CA ILE A 288 -11.05 6.84 11.83
C ILE A 288 -11.01 6.17 10.46
N GLU A 289 -9.84 5.80 9.98
CA GLU A 289 -9.69 5.04 8.73
C GLU A 289 -9.70 3.54 9.00
N LEU A 290 -10.39 2.79 8.14
CA LEU A 290 -10.44 1.33 8.18
C LEU A 290 -9.93 0.75 6.86
N ASP A 291 -9.10 -0.28 6.94
CA ASP A 291 -8.78 -1.15 5.81
C ASP A 291 -9.52 -2.47 5.97
N VAL A 292 -10.08 -2.98 4.88
CA VAL A 292 -10.71 -4.30 4.84
C VAL A 292 -10.13 -5.10 3.69
N ASP A 293 -9.52 -6.24 4.01
CA ASP A 293 -9.03 -7.18 3.00
C ASP A 293 -10.03 -8.33 2.86
N ALA A 294 -10.44 -8.62 1.63
CA ALA A 294 -11.45 -9.63 1.34
C ALA A 294 -11.15 -10.41 0.05
N VAL A 295 -11.84 -11.56 -0.09
CA VAL A 295 -11.83 -12.41 -1.29
C VAL A 295 -13.26 -12.69 -1.70
N SER A 296 -13.55 -12.57 -2.98
CA SER A 296 -14.86 -12.89 -3.56
C SER A 296 -14.71 -13.94 -4.65
N ASP A 297 -15.61 -14.92 -4.73
CA ASP A 297 -15.68 -15.88 -5.85
C ASP A 297 -16.82 -15.56 -6.85
N GLY A 298 -17.38 -14.36 -6.73
CA GLY A 298 -18.53 -13.85 -7.48
C GLY A 298 -19.88 -14.26 -6.90
N THR A 299 -19.90 -15.11 -5.88
CA THR A 299 -21.13 -15.59 -5.22
C THR A 299 -21.09 -15.43 -3.70
N GLU A 300 -19.92 -15.58 -3.10
CA GLU A 300 -19.67 -15.42 -1.67
C GLU A 300 -18.47 -14.49 -1.46
N VAL A 301 -18.42 -13.88 -0.27
CA VAL A 301 -17.32 -13.01 0.16
C VAL A 301 -16.74 -13.52 1.47
N LEU A 302 -15.42 -13.72 1.49
CA LEU A 302 -14.64 -13.99 2.69
C LEU A 302 -13.92 -12.71 3.12
N ILE A 303 -14.30 -12.16 4.28
CA ILE A 303 -13.57 -11.07 4.91
C ILE A 303 -12.35 -11.63 5.62
N GLY A 304 -11.15 -11.24 5.18
CA GLY A 304 -9.88 -11.65 5.76
C GLY A 304 -9.60 -10.99 7.11
N ALA A 305 -9.71 -9.66 7.17
CA ALA A 305 -9.69 -8.87 8.40
C ALA A 305 -10.25 -7.46 8.16
N ILE A 306 -10.74 -6.84 9.25
CA ILE A 306 -11.01 -5.40 9.33
C ILE A 306 -9.89 -4.81 10.21
N MET A 307 -9.24 -3.76 9.73
CA MET A 307 -8.10 -3.12 10.35
C MET A 307 -8.47 -1.69 10.73
N GLU A 308 -8.28 -1.30 11.97
CA GLU A 308 -8.44 0.09 12.41
C GLU A 308 -7.10 0.81 12.40
N HIS A 309 -7.03 1.95 11.72
CA HIS A 309 -5.84 2.80 11.75
C HIS A 309 -5.80 3.62 13.04
N LEU A 310 -4.59 3.78 13.58
CA LEU A 310 -4.33 4.66 14.70
C LEU A 310 -4.41 6.12 14.26
N GLU A 311 -3.73 6.44 13.16
CA GLU A 311 -3.71 7.77 12.56
C GLU A 311 -5.07 8.11 11.92
N GLU A 312 -5.42 9.40 11.94
CA GLU A 312 -6.66 9.89 11.32
C GLU A 312 -6.59 9.84 9.78
N ALA A 313 -7.74 9.70 9.13
CA ALA A 313 -7.85 9.76 7.68
C ALA A 313 -7.20 11.04 7.14
N GLY A 314 -6.30 10.89 6.16
CA GLY A 314 -5.42 11.95 5.68
C GLY A 314 -3.93 11.65 5.87
N ILE A 315 -3.61 10.69 6.73
CA ILE A 315 -2.32 9.99 6.70
C ILE A 315 -2.51 8.73 5.87
N HIS A 316 -1.63 8.51 4.89
CA HIS A 316 -1.74 7.39 3.97
C HIS A 316 -1.70 6.04 4.71
N SER A 317 -2.63 5.12 4.40
CA SER A 317 -2.76 3.77 4.99
C SER A 317 -1.44 2.99 5.14
N GLY A 318 -0.54 3.13 4.16
CA GLY A 318 0.80 2.55 4.19
C GLY A 318 1.69 3.06 5.34
N ASP A 319 1.56 4.34 5.70
CA ASP A 319 2.26 5.03 6.80
C ASP A 319 1.46 5.02 8.12
N SER A 320 0.27 4.43 8.12
CA SER A 320 -0.54 4.28 9.33
C SER A 320 -0.15 3.01 10.09
N THR A 321 -0.12 3.13 11.41
CA THR A 321 -0.19 2.01 12.34
C THR A 321 -1.63 1.49 12.32
N CYS A 322 -1.82 0.16 12.29
CA CYS A 322 -3.18 -0.39 12.34
C CYS A 322 -3.30 -1.62 13.25
N PHE A 323 -4.53 -1.85 13.72
CA PHE A 323 -4.91 -2.87 14.70
C PHE A 323 -5.83 -3.92 14.07
N ILE A 324 -5.56 -5.18 14.39
CA ILE A 324 -6.47 -6.32 14.20
C ILE A 324 -6.69 -6.98 15.56
N PRO A 325 -7.92 -7.10 16.07
CA PRO A 325 -9.16 -6.50 15.53
C PRO A 325 -9.20 -4.98 15.74
N PRO A 326 -10.22 -4.27 15.20
CA PRO A 326 -10.52 -2.89 15.57
C PRO A 326 -10.71 -2.72 17.08
N GLN A 327 -10.33 -1.57 17.62
CA GLN A 327 -10.29 -1.24 19.05
C GLN A 327 -11.39 -0.26 19.48
N HIS A 328 -11.74 0.71 18.63
CA HIS A 328 -12.65 1.81 18.97
C HIS A 328 -13.86 1.93 18.02
N VAL A 329 -14.10 0.92 17.19
CA VAL A 329 -15.27 0.87 16.30
C VAL A 329 -16.41 0.13 16.97
N SER A 330 -17.62 0.67 16.88
CA SER A 330 -18.82 0.05 17.43
C SER A 330 -19.24 -1.19 16.62
N ASP A 331 -19.87 -2.16 17.28
CA ASP A 331 -20.38 -3.38 16.62
C ASP A 331 -21.38 -3.06 15.50
N GLU A 332 -22.14 -1.97 15.62
CA GLU A 332 -23.07 -1.50 14.58
C GLU A 332 -22.33 -1.07 13.31
N ILE A 333 -21.25 -0.29 13.44
CA ILE A 333 -20.43 0.12 12.30
C ILE A 333 -19.66 -1.06 11.74
N LEU A 334 -19.16 -1.97 12.57
CA LEU A 334 -18.50 -3.20 12.09
C LEU A 334 -19.45 -4.05 11.25
N ALA A 335 -20.69 -4.25 11.70
CA ALA A 335 -21.70 -4.95 10.91
C ALA A 335 -22.02 -4.24 9.58
N GLN A 336 -22.04 -2.90 9.58
CA GLN A 336 -22.19 -2.11 8.36
C GLN A 336 -21.00 -2.26 7.41
N VAL A 337 -19.77 -2.30 7.94
CA VAL A 337 -18.54 -2.55 7.17
C VAL A 337 -18.60 -3.94 6.52
N GLU A 338 -19.06 -4.96 7.24
CA GLU A 338 -19.22 -6.31 6.71
C GLU A 338 -20.25 -6.36 5.57
N ASP A 339 -21.44 -5.78 5.76
CA ASP A 339 -22.49 -5.67 4.74
C ASP A 339 -22.01 -4.91 3.49
N TRP A 340 -21.32 -3.78 3.68
CA TRP A 340 -20.79 -3.00 2.55
C TRP A 340 -19.67 -3.74 1.83
N THR A 341 -18.83 -4.48 2.55
CA THR A 341 -17.76 -5.31 1.97
C THR A 341 -18.33 -6.39 1.05
N GLU A 342 -19.42 -7.05 1.47
CA GLU A 342 -20.12 -8.04 0.65
C GLU A 342 -20.80 -7.39 -0.57
N LYS A 343 -21.54 -6.29 -0.37
CA LYS A 343 -22.19 -5.54 -1.46
C LYS A 343 -21.19 -5.05 -2.50
N ILE A 344 -20.02 -4.58 -2.08
CA ILE A 344 -18.94 -4.14 -2.96
C ILE A 344 -18.38 -5.33 -3.75
N GLY A 345 -18.03 -6.42 -3.07
CA GLY A 345 -17.45 -7.61 -3.71
C GLY A 345 -18.36 -8.19 -4.79
N LEU A 346 -19.63 -8.41 -4.46
CA LEU A 346 -20.62 -8.98 -5.38
C LEU A 346 -21.07 -7.97 -6.43
N GLY A 347 -21.30 -6.71 -6.04
CA GLY A 347 -21.85 -5.67 -6.92
C GLY A 347 -20.88 -5.18 -8.01
N LEU A 348 -19.57 -5.30 -7.77
CA LEU A 348 -18.52 -5.06 -8.77
C LEU A 348 -18.10 -6.34 -9.52
N ASN A 349 -18.72 -7.49 -9.22
CA ASN A 349 -18.36 -8.80 -9.79
C ASN A 349 -16.88 -9.16 -9.57
N ILE A 350 -16.36 -8.94 -8.36
CA ILE A 350 -14.97 -9.24 -8.02
C ILE A 350 -14.78 -10.77 -7.96
N ILE A 351 -13.68 -11.24 -8.57
CA ILE A 351 -13.25 -12.65 -8.49
C ILE A 351 -11.77 -12.68 -8.08
N GLY A 352 -11.49 -13.18 -6.89
CA GLY A 352 -10.18 -13.15 -6.25
C GLY A 352 -10.12 -12.09 -5.16
N CYS A 353 -8.98 -11.42 -5.03
CA CYS A 353 -8.70 -10.49 -3.94
C CYS A 353 -9.16 -9.06 -4.23
N TYR A 354 -9.53 -8.36 -3.15
CA TYR A 354 -9.74 -6.92 -3.14
C TYR A 354 -9.54 -6.34 -1.75
N ASN A 355 -9.34 -5.03 -1.70
CA ASN A 355 -9.20 -4.23 -0.50
C ASN A 355 -10.14 -3.03 -0.58
N ILE A 356 -10.71 -2.63 0.56
CA ILE A 356 -11.56 -1.45 0.67
C ILE A 356 -11.02 -0.56 1.78
N GLN A 357 -10.95 0.74 1.51
CA GLN A 357 -10.69 1.75 2.53
C GLN A 357 -12.00 2.45 2.89
N PHE A 358 -12.33 2.47 4.18
CA PHE A 358 -13.45 3.22 4.72
C PHE A 358 -12.97 4.32 5.67
N ALA A 359 -13.82 5.31 5.90
CA ALA A 359 -13.65 6.30 6.94
C ALA A 359 -14.90 6.37 7.82
N ILE A 360 -14.70 6.53 9.12
CA ILE A 360 -15.77 6.77 10.09
C ILE A 360 -15.64 8.21 10.56
N CYS A 361 -16.59 9.05 10.15
CA CYS A 361 -16.65 10.46 10.56
C CYS A 361 -18.01 10.74 11.21
N LYS A 362 -18.00 11.29 12.44
CA LYS A 362 -19.24 11.60 13.20
C LYS A 362 -20.20 10.40 13.30
N ASN A 363 -19.66 9.21 13.52
CA ASN A 363 -20.40 7.94 13.62
C ASN A 363 -21.15 7.55 12.32
N GLU A 364 -20.67 8.01 11.17
CA GLU A 364 -21.15 7.58 9.85
C GLU A 364 -20.00 6.94 9.06
N LEU A 365 -20.30 5.85 8.36
CA LEU A 365 -19.37 5.14 7.50
C LEU A 365 -19.35 5.74 6.08
N TYR A 366 -18.16 5.92 5.53
CA TYR A 366 -17.90 6.38 4.17
C TYR A 366 -16.96 5.41 3.47
N VAL A 367 -17.20 5.08 2.20
CA VAL A 367 -16.22 4.36 1.35
C VAL A 367 -15.31 5.38 0.66
N LEU A 368 -14.00 5.19 0.77
CA LEU A 368 -12.98 6.07 0.20
C LEU A 368 -12.51 5.57 -1.17
N GLU A 369 -12.13 4.30 -1.23
CA GLU A 369 -11.68 3.62 -2.45
C GLU A 369 -11.80 2.10 -2.33
N VAL A 370 -11.85 1.44 -3.49
CA VAL A 370 -11.83 -0.01 -3.63
C VAL A 370 -10.68 -0.39 -4.57
N ASN A 371 -9.80 -1.25 -4.09
CA ASN A 371 -8.66 -1.77 -4.83
C ASN A 371 -8.96 -3.23 -5.21
N PRO A 372 -9.34 -3.55 -6.46
CA PRO A 372 -9.67 -4.91 -6.91
C PRO A 372 -8.42 -5.76 -7.18
N ARG A 373 -7.52 -5.77 -6.20
CA ARG A 373 -6.23 -6.48 -6.22
C ARG A 373 -5.79 -6.81 -4.79
N GLY A 374 -4.73 -7.59 -4.67
CA GLY A 374 -4.05 -7.79 -3.40
C GLY A 374 -3.56 -6.45 -2.83
N SER A 375 -3.64 -6.33 -1.51
CA SER A 375 -3.12 -5.19 -0.77
C SER A 375 -1.82 -5.55 -0.07
N ARG A 376 -1.11 -4.52 0.42
CA ARG A 376 0.11 -4.70 1.21
C ARG A 376 -0.16 -5.36 2.57
N THR A 377 -1.40 -5.34 3.05
CA THR A 377 -1.78 -5.88 4.37
C THR A 377 -2.01 -7.40 4.35
N PHE A 378 -1.99 -8.06 3.18
CA PHE A 378 -2.20 -9.52 3.06
C PHE A 378 -1.28 -10.36 3.96
N PRO A 379 0.05 -10.14 4.02
CA PRO A 379 0.92 -10.85 4.94
C PRO A 379 0.54 -10.60 6.41
N PHE A 380 0.24 -9.36 6.76
CA PHE A 380 -0.17 -8.98 8.11
C PHE A 380 -1.48 -9.64 8.53
N VAL A 381 -2.49 -9.68 7.64
CA VAL A 381 -3.75 -10.39 7.84
C VAL A 381 -3.50 -11.88 8.04
N ALA A 382 -2.69 -12.51 7.19
CA ALA A 382 -2.39 -13.93 7.28
C ALA A 382 -1.62 -14.30 8.56
N LYS A 383 -0.76 -13.42 9.07
CA LYS A 383 -0.01 -13.62 10.31
C LYS A 383 -0.82 -13.29 11.56
N SER A 384 -1.81 -12.40 11.47
CA SER A 384 -2.66 -12.01 12.60
C SER A 384 -3.84 -12.96 12.79
N THR A 385 -4.49 -13.37 11.69
CA THR A 385 -5.74 -14.13 11.72
C THR A 385 -5.55 -15.62 11.46
N GLY A 386 -4.47 -16.03 10.80
CA GLY A 386 -4.28 -17.39 10.31
C GLY A 386 -5.03 -17.74 9.03
N ILE A 387 -5.77 -16.79 8.46
CA ILE A 387 -6.40 -16.95 7.15
C ILE A 387 -5.35 -16.65 6.08
N PRO A 388 -4.87 -17.64 5.28
CA PRO A 388 -3.87 -17.42 4.25
C PRO A 388 -4.52 -16.76 3.02
N LEU A 389 -4.93 -15.50 3.16
CA LEU A 389 -5.81 -14.80 2.22
C LEU A 389 -5.25 -14.76 0.80
N ALA A 390 -3.94 -14.56 0.63
CA ALA A 390 -3.27 -14.60 -0.67
C ALA A 390 -3.43 -15.96 -1.39
N ARG A 391 -3.29 -17.07 -0.64
CA ARG A 391 -3.44 -18.43 -1.16
C ARG A 391 -4.89 -18.74 -1.51
N ILE A 392 -5.84 -18.35 -0.65
CA ILE A 392 -7.28 -18.50 -0.90
C ILE A 392 -7.69 -17.69 -2.13
N ALA A 393 -7.27 -16.43 -2.20
CA ALA A 393 -7.53 -15.56 -3.35
C ALA A 393 -7.00 -16.16 -4.65
N ALA A 394 -5.79 -16.74 -4.64
CA ALA A 394 -5.20 -17.35 -5.82
C ALA A 394 -6.00 -18.58 -6.32
N HIS A 395 -6.44 -19.45 -5.40
CA HIS A 395 -7.31 -20.58 -5.75
C HIS A 395 -8.64 -20.11 -6.34
N VAL A 396 -9.25 -19.06 -5.78
CA VAL A 396 -10.48 -18.47 -6.32
C VAL A 396 -10.24 -17.84 -7.70
N THR A 397 -9.13 -17.12 -7.89
CA THR A 397 -8.77 -16.50 -9.17
C THR A 397 -8.63 -17.52 -10.29
N ILE A 398 -8.17 -18.75 -10.01
CA ILE A 398 -8.05 -19.83 -11.00
C ILE A 398 -9.29 -20.74 -11.10
N GLY A 399 -10.39 -20.37 -10.42
CA GLY A 399 -11.72 -20.97 -10.61
C GLY A 399 -12.31 -21.75 -9.44
N ALA A 400 -11.65 -21.81 -8.28
CA ALA A 400 -12.23 -22.43 -7.09
C ALA A 400 -13.37 -21.59 -6.51
N LYS A 401 -14.36 -22.26 -5.88
CA LYS A 401 -15.38 -21.60 -5.07
C LYS A 401 -14.96 -21.56 -3.61
N LEU A 402 -15.33 -20.51 -2.88
CA LEU A 402 -15.02 -20.36 -1.46
C LEU A 402 -15.59 -21.53 -0.65
N ALA A 403 -16.81 -21.97 -0.98
CA ALA A 403 -17.45 -23.14 -0.38
C ALA A 403 -16.66 -24.46 -0.53
N ASP A 404 -15.80 -24.57 -1.56
CA ASP A 404 -15.02 -25.79 -1.82
C ASP A 404 -13.62 -25.75 -1.16
N LEU A 405 -13.22 -24.59 -0.62
CA LEU A 405 -11.92 -24.41 0.01
C LEU A 405 -11.98 -24.71 1.50
N GLU A 406 -10.97 -25.41 2.01
CA GLU A 406 -10.77 -25.53 3.45
C GLU A 406 -10.27 -24.18 3.98
N ILE A 407 -11.14 -23.39 4.59
CA ILE A 407 -10.79 -22.09 5.18
C ILE A 407 -10.53 -22.30 6.68
N PRO A 408 -9.31 -22.03 7.19
CA PRO A 408 -9.02 -22.20 8.59
C PRO A 408 -9.82 -21.21 9.44
N LYS A 409 -10.19 -21.63 10.65
CA LYS A 409 -10.89 -20.76 11.59
C LYS A 409 -9.97 -19.62 12.02
N ARG A 410 -10.49 -18.39 11.98
CA ARG A 410 -9.77 -17.19 12.44
C ARG A 410 -9.25 -17.37 13.87
N THR A 411 -7.97 -17.10 14.06
CA THR A 411 -7.33 -16.95 15.37
C THR A 411 -7.89 -15.71 16.06
N VAL A 412 -8.32 -15.87 17.32
CA VAL A 412 -8.90 -14.79 18.13
C VAL A 412 -8.22 -14.70 19.50
N GLY A 413 -8.41 -13.57 20.19
CA GLY A 413 -7.92 -13.35 21.56
C GLY A 413 -6.56 -12.65 21.65
N LEU A 414 -5.93 -12.33 20.52
CA LEU A 414 -4.78 -11.43 20.45
C LEU A 414 -5.17 -10.16 19.69
N VAL A 415 -4.58 -9.05 20.12
CA VAL A 415 -4.48 -7.82 19.36
C VAL A 415 -3.14 -7.83 18.64
N CYS A 416 -3.19 -7.61 17.33
CA CYS A 416 -2.04 -7.53 16.45
C CYS A 416 -1.93 -6.09 15.93
N VAL A 417 -0.74 -5.52 15.99
CA VAL A 417 -0.46 -4.15 15.59
C VAL A 417 0.60 -4.17 14.50
N LYS A 418 0.30 -3.58 13.35
CA LYS A 418 1.28 -3.25 12.30
C LYS A 418 1.73 -1.81 12.52
N ALA A 419 3.04 -1.57 12.54
CA ALA A 419 3.60 -0.22 12.55
C ALA A 419 4.58 0.00 11.38
N PRO A 420 4.58 1.18 10.73
CA PRO A 420 5.49 1.50 9.64
C PRO A 420 6.92 1.78 10.14
N VAL A 421 7.90 1.55 9.26
CA VAL A 421 9.31 1.93 9.45
C VAL A 421 9.69 3.00 8.43
N PHE A 422 10.15 4.14 8.93
CA PHE A 422 10.47 5.31 8.12
C PHE A 422 11.99 5.46 7.88
N PRO A 423 12.42 5.71 6.62
CA PRO A 423 13.84 5.93 6.30
C PRO A 423 14.27 7.39 6.53
N PHE A 424 13.66 8.14 7.46
CA PHE A 424 13.86 9.59 7.57
C PHE A 424 15.31 10.01 7.81
N ILE A 425 16.14 9.15 8.41
CA ILE A 425 17.59 9.38 8.58
C ILE A 425 18.33 9.48 7.23
N LYS A 426 17.83 8.79 6.19
CA LYS A 426 18.38 8.80 4.83
C LYS A 426 17.87 9.98 4.00
N LEU A 427 16.73 10.58 4.37
CA LEU A 427 16.02 11.61 3.61
C LEU A 427 16.27 13.02 4.19
N ARG A 428 17.48 13.56 3.98
CA ARG A 428 17.97 14.80 4.62
C ARG A 428 17.33 16.13 4.16
N GLY A 429 16.41 16.11 3.19
CA GLY A 429 15.73 17.31 2.69
C GLY A 429 14.21 17.29 2.83
N LEU A 430 13.65 16.23 3.42
CA LEU A 430 12.21 16.05 3.57
C LEU A 430 11.78 16.31 5.01
N ASP A 431 10.59 16.84 5.18
CA ASP A 431 9.94 16.94 6.49
C ASP A 431 9.64 15.52 7.00
N PRO A 432 10.19 15.10 8.17
CA PRO A 432 9.89 13.79 8.74
C PRO A 432 8.51 13.81 9.42
N ALA A 433 7.46 13.88 8.63
CA ALA A 433 6.08 13.77 9.07
C ALA A 433 5.27 12.91 8.08
N PRO A 434 4.35 12.06 8.58
CA PRO A 434 3.39 11.36 7.74
C PRO A 434 2.41 12.36 7.10
N GLY A 435 1.81 11.95 5.99
CA GLY A 435 0.82 12.74 5.27
C GLY A 435 0.09 11.88 4.23
N PRO A 436 -0.61 12.49 3.26
CA PRO A 436 -1.40 11.76 2.27
C PRO A 436 -0.57 10.92 1.29
N GLU A 437 0.73 11.21 1.16
CA GLU A 437 1.68 10.41 0.39
C GLU A 437 2.51 9.51 1.31
N MET A 438 2.59 8.22 0.95
CA MET A 438 3.37 7.22 1.67
C MET A 438 4.87 7.51 1.63
N LYS A 439 5.56 7.36 2.76
CA LYS A 439 7.02 7.56 2.90
C LYS A 439 7.73 6.40 3.60
N SER A 440 7.00 5.49 4.23
CA SER A 440 7.55 4.30 4.87
C SER A 440 8.11 3.30 3.84
N THR A 441 9.11 2.52 4.26
CA THR A 441 9.80 1.54 3.40
C THR A 441 9.58 0.10 3.85
N GLY A 442 8.97 -0.12 5.00
CA GLY A 442 8.69 -1.43 5.56
C GLY A 442 7.79 -1.31 6.77
N GLU A 443 7.52 -2.44 7.39
CA GLU A 443 6.58 -2.56 8.51
C GLU A 443 7.05 -3.62 9.51
N VAL A 444 6.56 -3.50 10.73
CA VAL A 444 6.79 -4.44 11.83
C VAL A 444 5.47 -4.82 12.48
N MET A 445 5.44 -5.99 13.11
CA MET A 445 4.27 -6.53 13.78
C MET A 445 4.54 -6.74 15.28
N GLY A 446 3.64 -6.25 16.13
CA GLY A 446 3.55 -6.59 17.54
C GLY A 446 2.25 -7.34 17.84
N SER A 447 2.26 -8.28 18.79
CA SER A 447 1.03 -8.94 19.23
C SER A 447 1.01 -9.22 20.74
N ASP A 448 -0.14 -8.99 21.36
CA ASP A 448 -0.41 -9.28 22.76
C ASP A 448 -1.92 -9.39 23.01
N VAL A 449 -2.34 -9.88 24.18
CA VAL A 449 -3.77 -9.84 24.58
C VAL A 449 -4.20 -8.42 24.94
N ASP A 450 -3.24 -7.59 25.37
CA ASP A 450 -3.42 -6.20 25.73
C ASP A 450 -2.99 -5.27 24.58
N PRO A 451 -3.86 -4.35 24.10
CA PRO A 451 -3.55 -3.46 22.97
C PRO A 451 -2.31 -2.60 23.19
N ALA A 452 -2.10 -2.09 24.41
CA ALA A 452 -0.96 -1.25 24.76
C ALA A 452 0.36 -2.04 24.64
N ARG A 453 0.41 -3.27 25.16
CA ARG A 453 1.55 -4.18 25.00
C ARG A 453 1.78 -4.62 23.56
N ALA A 454 0.72 -4.84 22.78
CA ALA A 454 0.84 -5.17 21.36
C ALA A 454 1.47 -4.01 20.56
N TYR A 455 1.00 -2.78 20.82
CA TYR A 455 1.57 -1.56 20.25
C TYR A 455 3.01 -1.33 20.72
N LEU A 456 3.32 -1.50 22.01
CA LEU A 456 4.68 -1.42 22.55
C LEU A 456 5.64 -2.38 21.83
N LYS A 457 5.24 -3.63 21.57
CA LYS A 457 6.06 -4.58 20.80
C LYS A 457 6.32 -4.10 19.38
N ALA A 458 5.29 -3.60 18.69
CA ALA A 458 5.45 -3.02 17.36
C ALA A 458 6.39 -1.80 17.39
N ARG A 459 6.24 -0.92 18.38
CA ARG A 459 7.08 0.27 18.58
C ARG A 459 8.54 -0.06 18.86
N LEU A 460 8.83 -1.04 19.73
CA LEU A 460 10.19 -1.50 19.97
C LEU A 460 10.82 -2.10 18.71
N ALA A 461 10.03 -2.80 17.88
CA ALA A 461 10.50 -3.37 16.62
C ALA A 461 10.83 -2.32 15.55
N THR A 462 10.34 -1.07 15.65
CA THR A 462 10.79 0.01 14.75
C THR A 462 12.19 0.54 15.10
N GLU A 463 12.87 -0.05 16.08
CA GLU A 463 14.21 0.34 16.57
C GLU A 463 14.31 1.78 17.12
N LEU A 464 13.17 2.39 17.44
CA LEU A 464 13.11 3.67 18.16
C LEU A 464 12.96 3.41 19.67
N PRO A 465 13.64 4.18 20.53
CA PRO A 465 13.50 4.00 21.96
C PRO A 465 12.09 4.39 22.43
N VAL A 466 11.55 3.63 23.36
CA VAL A 466 10.35 4.01 24.14
C VAL A 466 10.85 4.56 25.48
N PRO A 467 10.64 5.85 25.77
CA PRO A 467 11.22 6.48 26.93
C PRO A 467 10.51 6.03 28.22
N ILE A 468 11.26 5.80 29.29
CA ILE A 468 10.73 5.43 30.62
C ILE A 468 10.91 6.56 31.66
N GLY A 469 11.29 7.74 31.19
CA GLY A 469 11.49 8.94 32.00
C GLY A 469 12.15 10.05 31.19
N GLY A 470 12.39 11.18 31.84
CA GLY A 470 12.99 12.38 31.23
C GLY A 470 11.96 13.43 30.84
N GLY A 471 12.25 14.24 29.83
CA GLY A 471 11.38 15.34 29.42
C GLY A 471 10.55 15.07 28.17
N VAL A 472 9.36 15.64 28.11
CA VAL A 472 8.47 15.59 26.94
C VAL A 472 8.24 17.01 26.44
N TYR A 473 8.52 17.23 25.15
CA TYR A 473 8.22 18.50 24.49
C TYR A 473 6.84 18.45 23.83
N LEU A 474 5.95 19.37 24.20
CA LEU A 474 4.55 19.41 23.79
C LEU A 474 4.25 20.68 22.98
N THR A 475 3.79 20.49 21.74
CA THR A 475 3.33 21.62 20.91
C THR A 475 2.24 21.17 19.93
N VAL A 476 0.99 21.50 20.24
CA VAL A 476 -0.18 21.03 19.48
C VAL A 476 -0.96 22.17 18.84
N LYS A 477 -1.77 21.84 17.81
CA LYS A 477 -2.71 22.80 17.20
C LYS A 477 -3.85 23.12 18.18
N ASP A 478 -4.52 24.24 17.98
CA ASP A 478 -5.52 24.73 18.94
C ASP A 478 -6.64 23.72 19.22
N GLY A 479 -7.13 23.01 18.20
CA GLY A 479 -8.19 22.01 18.34
C GLY A 479 -7.79 20.75 19.14
N ASP A 480 -6.49 20.52 19.34
CA ASP A 480 -5.98 19.31 20.00
C ASP A 480 -5.66 19.55 21.49
N LYS A 481 -5.73 20.81 21.96
CA LYS A 481 -5.32 21.19 23.31
C LYS A 481 -6.16 20.52 24.40
N GLU A 482 -7.46 20.41 24.20
CA GLU A 482 -8.36 19.74 25.16
C GLU A 482 -8.02 18.26 25.26
N GLY A 483 -7.82 17.58 24.12
CA GLY A 483 -7.43 16.17 24.08
C GLY A 483 -6.02 15.89 24.63
N LEU A 484 -5.15 16.90 24.71
CA LEU A 484 -3.80 16.75 25.24
C LEU A 484 -3.76 16.65 26.77
N VAL A 485 -4.71 17.26 27.47
CA VAL A 485 -4.75 17.30 28.95
C VAL A 485 -4.63 15.91 29.58
N PRO A 486 -5.48 14.90 29.25
CA PRO A 486 -5.39 13.57 29.87
C PRO A 486 -4.06 12.85 29.57
N ILE A 487 -3.50 13.06 28.37
CA ILE A 487 -2.20 12.49 27.99
C ILE A 487 -1.09 13.11 28.85
N ALA A 488 -1.11 14.43 29.02
CA ALA A 488 -0.14 15.16 29.82
C ALA A 488 -0.21 14.78 31.31
N GLU A 489 -1.43 14.62 31.87
CA GLU A 489 -1.63 14.12 33.23
C GLU A 489 -1.01 12.73 33.43
N LYS A 490 -1.23 11.82 32.48
CA LYS A 490 -0.66 10.46 32.51
C LYS A 490 0.87 10.50 32.48
N LEU A 491 1.46 11.30 31.59
CA LEU A 491 2.92 11.46 31.52
C LEU A 491 3.52 12.03 32.82
N VAL A 492 2.88 13.03 33.44
CA VAL A 492 3.29 13.56 34.75
C VAL A 492 3.17 12.49 35.84
N GLY A 493 2.09 11.71 35.84
CA GLY A 493 1.89 10.58 36.75
C GLY A 493 3.00 9.52 36.66
N MET A 494 3.56 9.33 35.47
CA MET A 494 4.72 8.47 35.21
C MET A 494 6.08 9.13 35.52
N GLY A 495 6.09 10.38 35.98
CA GLY A 495 7.30 11.09 36.41
C GLY A 495 8.03 11.87 35.33
N PHE A 496 7.40 12.13 34.18
CA PHE A 496 8.01 12.96 33.13
C PHE A 496 7.92 14.46 33.44
N SER A 497 8.94 15.20 33.01
CA SER A 497 8.93 16.67 33.01
C SER A 497 8.35 17.19 31.70
N LEU A 498 7.30 18.02 31.76
CA LEU A 498 6.68 18.57 30.56
C LEU A 498 7.23 19.95 30.21
N TYR A 499 7.55 20.15 28.93
CA TYR A 499 7.95 21.42 28.33
C TYR A 499 6.99 21.75 27.21
N ALA A 500 6.35 22.93 27.23
CA ALA A 500 5.35 23.26 26.21
C ALA A 500 5.43 24.71 25.72
N THR A 501 5.12 24.89 24.43
CA THR A 501 5.00 26.22 23.82
C THR A 501 3.91 27.04 24.50
N THR A 502 4.01 28.38 24.47
CA THR A 502 3.10 29.29 25.21
C THR A 502 1.62 28.88 25.13
N GLY A 503 1.07 28.71 23.93
CA GLY A 503 -0.34 28.35 23.74
C GLY A 503 -0.72 26.98 24.33
N THR A 504 0.16 25.99 24.21
CA THR A 504 -0.02 24.64 24.75
C THR A 504 0.11 24.65 26.27
N SER A 505 1.12 25.32 26.80
CA SER A 505 1.37 25.45 28.25
C SER A 505 0.23 26.15 28.98
N ASN A 506 -0.41 27.14 28.35
CA ASN A 506 -1.53 27.86 28.97
C ASN A 506 -2.76 26.97 29.10
N ALA A 507 -3.05 26.12 28.10
CA ALA A 507 -4.14 25.16 28.18
C ALA A 507 -3.90 24.16 29.31
N LEU A 508 -2.73 23.51 29.33
CA LEU A 508 -2.36 22.56 30.38
C LEU A 508 -2.38 23.15 31.79
N LYS A 509 -1.91 24.39 31.96
CA LYS A 509 -1.96 25.09 33.26
C LYS A 509 -3.36 25.46 33.70
N ALA A 510 -4.29 25.69 32.76
CA ALA A 510 -5.68 25.97 33.10
C ALA A 510 -6.33 24.78 33.80
N ASP A 511 -5.94 23.56 33.43
CA ASP A 511 -6.37 22.30 34.03
C ASP A 511 -5.45 21.80 35.17
N GLY A 512 -4.48 22.62 35.60
CA GLY A 512 -3.61 22.32 36.74
C GLY A 512 -2.46 21.35 36.45
N VAL A 513 -2.20 21.03 35.19
CA VAL A 513 -1.10 20.13 34.79
C VAL A 513 0.25 20.84 34.92
N PRO A 514 1.21 20.31 35.69
CA PRO A 514 2.55 20.89 35.79
C PRO A 514 3.29 20.89 34.45
N VAL A 515 3.67 22.07 33.97
CA VAL A 515 4.39 22.23 32.70
C VAL A 515 5.27 23.48 32.70
N GLU A 516 6.50 23.34 32.21
CA GLU A 516 7.42 24.45 31.97
C GLU A 516 7.10 25.12 30.63
N ARG A 517 6.92 26.44 30.65
CA ARG A 517 6.69 27.21 29.42
C ARG A 517 8.01 27.47 28.73
N VAL A 518 8.10 27.07 27.46
CA VAL A 518 9.28 27.24 26.61
C VAL A 518 8.92 28.01 25.33
N PHE A 519 9.93 28.50 24.62
CA PHE A 519 9.76 29.30 23.42
C PHE A 519 9.63 28.44 22.17
N ARG A 520 8.95 28.98 21.15
CA ARG A 520 9.01 28.44 19.79
C ARG A 520 10.33 28.84 19.14
N ILE A 521 10.77 28.05 18.18
CA ILE A 521 12.01 28.29 17.42
C ILE A 521 11.92 29.64 16.68
N ALA A 522 10.75 29.96 16.10
CA ALA A 522 10.51 31.23 15.43
C ALA A 522 10.61 32.46 16.35
N GLU A 523 10.50 32.30 17.68
CA GLU A 523 10.62 33.41 18.63
C GLU A 523 12.08 33.79 18.89
N GLN A 524 13.05 32.97 18.46
CA GLN A 524 14.50 33.21 18.60
C GLN A 524 14.91 33.49 20.06
N GLN A 525 14.28 32.79 21.01
CA GLN A 525 14.54 32.87 22.45
C GLN A 525 14.81 31.47 23.02
N SER A 526 15.51 31.41 24.14
CA SER A 526 15.93 30.17 24.80
C SER A 526 15.30 30.04 26.20
N PRO A 527 14.94 28.84 26.67
CA PRO A 527 15.07 27.56 25.96
C PRO A 527 13.96 27.34 24.93
N ASP A 528 14.33 26.86 23.73
CA ASP A 528 13.44 26.32 22.72
C ASP A 528 13.55 24.78 22.61
N ALA A 529 12.81 24.17 21.68
CA ALA A 529 12.87 22.73 21.44
C ALA A 529 14.29 22.23 21.12
N LEU A 530 15.03 22.96 20.27
CA LEU A 530 16.33 22.53 19.77
C LEU A 530 17.38 22.58 20.88
N ASP A 531 17.34 23.62 21.71
CA ASP A 531 18.21 23.77 22.88
C ASP A 531 18.02 22.60 23.84
N LEU A 532 16.77 22.35 24.25
CA LEU A 532 16.45 21.30 25.24
C LEU A 532 16.79 19.90 24.73
N MET A 533 16.57 19.63 23.45
CA MET A 533 16.95 18.36 22.82
C MET A 533 18.47 18.17 22.79
N ARG A 534 19.25 19.21 22.45
CA ARG A 534 20.72 19.17 22.47
C ARG A 534 21.31 19.05 23.87
N GLU A 535 20.63 19.60 24.87
CA GLU A 535 20.98 19.43 26.29
C GLU A 535 20.65 18.03 26.83
N GLY A 536 19.96 17.18 26.05
CA GLY A 536 19.53 15.85 26.48
C GLY A 536 18.37 15.87 27.48
N LYS A 537 17.61 16.97 27.56
CA LYS A 537 16.45 17.11 28.45
C LYS A 537 15.17 16.52 27.88
N ILE A 538 15.10 16.29 26.57
CA ILE A 538 13.90 15.82 25.87
C ILE A 538 14.12 14.38 25.39
N ASN A 539 13.14 13.53 25.67
CA ASN A 539 13.13 12.10 25.35
C ASN A 539 11.88 11.69 24.54
N LEU A 540 10.89 12.58 24.42
CA LEU A 540 9.72 12.42 23.56
C LEU A 540 9.26 13.78 23.05
N VAL A 541 8.82 13.84 21.79
CA VAL A 541 8.19 15.03 21.22
C VAL A 541 6.76 14.70 20.79
N ILE A 542 5.79 15.46 21.30
CA ILE A 542 4.39 15.41 20.84
C ILE A 542 4.13 16.69 20.05
N ASN A 543 4.00 16.54 18.74
CA ASN A 543 3.84 17.67 17.84
C ASN A 543 2.81 17.39 16.75
N THR A 544 1.58 17.84 16.98
CA THR A 544 0.54 17.84 15.95
C THR A 544 0.76 19.05 15.02
N PRO A 545 1.05 18.84 13.71
CA PRO A 545 1.33 19.95 12.80
C PRO A 545 0.16 20.93 12.68
N SER A 546 0.47 22.23 12.61
CA SER A 546 -0.50 23.27 12.26
C SER A 546 -0.29 23.75 10.81
N LYS A 547 -1.33 24.33 10.21
CA LYS A 547 -1.49 24.43 8.76
C LYS A 547 -0.87 25.69 8.11
N SER A 548 -0.16 26.55 8.86
CA SER A 548 0.27 27.86 8.31
C SER A 548 1.55 28.44 8.93
N GLY A 549 2.40 29.02 8.07
CA GLY A 549 3.46 29.97 8.45
C GLY A 549 4.69 29.33 9.10
N GLY A 550 5.36 30.09 9.98
CA GLY A 550 6.57 29.65 10.68
C GLY A 550 6.40 28.40 11.56
N ALA A 551 5.16 28.03 11.92
CA ALA A 551 4.90 26.81 12.70
C ALA A 551 5.22 25.51 11.94
N VAL A 552 5.10 25.52 10.60
CA VAL A 552 5.51 24.40 9.74
C VAL A 552 7.03 24.27 9.74
N LEU A 553 7.74 25.40 9.63
CA LEU A 553 9.20 25.45 9.67
C LEU A 553 9.75 25.01 11.03
N ASP A 554 9.18 25.53 12.13
CA ASP A 554 9.54 25.13 13.49
C ASP A 554 9.32 23.62 13.70
N GLY A 555 8.17 23.10 13.28
CA GLY A 555 7.86 21.67 13.36
C GLY A 555 8.85 20.82 12.58
N ASN A 556 9.18 21.21 11.35
CA ASN A 556 10.15 20.51 10.51
C ASN A 556 11.54 20.48 11.16
N MET A 557 12.05 21.64 11.60
CA MET A 557 13.36 21.75 12.26
C MET A 557 13.45 20.87 13.50
N MET A 558 12.40 20.86 14.33
CA MET A 558 12.33 20.04 15.54
C MET A 558 12.29 18.54 15.22
N ARG A 559 11.38 18.09 14.35
CA ARG A 559 11.29 16.66 14.00
C ARG A 559 12.56 16.17 13.30
N ARG A 560 13.21 17.03 12.52
CA ARG A 560 14.51 16.73 11.90
C ARG A 560 15.59 16.47 12.94
N LEU A 561 15.72 17.35 13.93
CA LEU A 561 16.65 17.14 15.03
C LEU A 561 16.28 15.89 15.85
N ALA A 562 14.98 15.58 16.00
CA ALA A 562 14.52 14.38 16.71
C ALA A 562 15.00 13.11 16.03
N VAL A 563 14.87 13.04 14.69
CA VAL A 563 15.43 11.94 13.88
C VAL A 563 16.96 11.84 14.06
N GLU A 564 17.68 12.96 14.05
CA GLU A 564 19.15 12.97 14.19
C GLU A 564 19.63 12.51 15.59
N LEU A 565 18.88 12.85 16.64
CA LEU A 565 19.18 12.50 18.02
C LEU A 565 18.54 11.18 18.48
N ASN A 566 17.84 10.48 17.58
CA ASN A 566 17.08 9.26 17.89
C ASN A 566 16.04 9.47 19.01
N ILE A 567 15.39 10.64 19.01
CA ILE A 567 14.28 10.98 19.93
C ILE A 567 12.96 10.63 19.22
N PRO A 568 12.11 9.77 19.79
CA PRO A 568 10.81 9.45 19.22
C PRO A 568 9.92 10.69 19.21
N PHE A 569 9.08 10.79 18.18
CA PHE A 569 8.09 11.85 18.09
C PHE A 569 6.79 11.32 17.49
N VAL A 570 5.69 11.91 17.93
CA VAL A 570 4.33 11.61 17.47
C VAL A 570 3.69 12.85 16.88
N THR A 571 2.97 12.67 15.77
CA THR A 571 2.37 13.78 15.01
C THR A 571 0.85 13.83 15.06
N THR A 572 0.22 12.92 15.80
CA THR A 572 -1.23 12.79 15.94
C THR A 572 -1.61 12.65 17.41
N MET A 573 -2.85 13.02 17.75
CA MET A 573 -3.36 12.86 19.12
C MET A 573 -3.61 11.41 19.50
N SER A 574 -4.07 10.59 18.56
CA SER A 574 -4.22 9.14 18.74
C SER A 574 -2.86 8.45 18.94
N GLY A 575 -1.84 8.83 18.16
CA GLY A 575 -0.47 8.38 18.36
C GLY A 575 0.10 8.81 19.72
N ALA A 576 -0.17 10.04 20.16
CA ALA A 576 0.23 10.52 21.47
C ALA A 576 -0.42 9.75 22.63
N PHE A 577 -1.70 9.42 22.49
CA PHE A 577 -2.41 8.58 23.45
C PHE A 577 -1.76 7.19 23.53
N MET A 578 -1.59 6.52 22.39
CA MET A 578 -1.00 5.18 22.36
C MET A 578 0.47 5.15 22.78
N GLU A 579 1.27 6.18 22.51
CA GLU A 579 2.64 6.24 23.01
C GLU A 579 2.67 6.38 24.55
N ALA A 580 1.72 7.12 25.15
CA ALA A 580 1.60 7.17 26.61
C ALA A 580 1.16 5.80 27.21
N GLU A 581 0.26 5.07 26.54
CA GLU A 581 -0.10 3.69 26.91
C GLU A 581 1.12 2.74 26.79
N ALA A 582 1.92 2.88 25.72
CA ALA A 582 3.13 2.08 25.51
C ALA A 582 4.18 2.30 26.60
N ILE A 583 4.37 3.56 27.01
CA ILE A 583 5.30 3.95 28.07
C ILE A 583 4.87 3.33 29.41
N GLU A 584 3.58 3.41 29.74
CA GLU A 584 3.04 2.79 30.96
C GLU A 584 3.26 1.27 30.94
N ALA A 585 2.92 0.61 29.82
CA ALA A 585 3.16 -0.82 29.64
C ALA A 585 4.65 -1.19 29.74
N MET A 586 5.56 -0.31 29.28
CA MET A 586 7.01 -0.51 29.38
C MET A 586 7.51 -0.36 30.82
N LEU A 587 6.94 0.57 31.60
CA LEU A 587 7.25 0.76 33.01
C LEU A 587 6.81 -0.44 33.87
N ASP A 588 5.72 -1.10 33.49
CA ASP A 588 5.28 -2.36 34.10
C ASP A 588 6.20 -3.55 33.80
N GLY A 589 7.00 -3.46 32.73
CA GLY A 589 8.04 -4.42 32.39
C GLY A 589 8.11 -4.75 30.91
N LEU A 590 9.30 -5.15 30.46
CA LEU A 590 9.55 -5.50 29.06
C LEU A 590 8.65 -6.68 28.64
N PRO A 591 7.91 -6.58 27.52
CA PRO A 591 7.06 -7.66 27.06
C PRO A 591 7.85 -8.92 26.70
N GLU A 592 7.41 -10.09 27.16
CA GLU A 592 8.06 -11.36 26.82
C GLU A 592 7.82 -11.74 25.33
N PRO A 593 8.87 -12.19 24.62
CA PRO A 593 8.72 -12.78 23.30
C PRO A 593 7.85 -14.04 23.35
N ARG A 594 6.89 -14.15 22.44
CA ARG A 594 6.03 -15.34 22.31
C ARG A 594 6.12 -15.88 20.88
N ALA A 595 6.20 -17.19 20.75
CA ALA A 595 6.06 -17.83 19.45
C ALA A 595 4.67 -17.51 18.90
N LEU A 596 4.63 -17.05 17.65
CA LEU A 596 3.37 -16.82 16.95
C LEU A 596 2.67 -18.17 16.76
N LYS A 597 1.55 -18.37 17.45
CA LYS A 597 0.70 -19.56 17.30
C LYS A 597 -0.48 -19.19 16.42
N VAL A 598 -0.34 -19.51 15.15
CA VAL A 598 -1.36 -19.25 14.14
C VAL A 598 -1.61 -20.56 13.42
N ASP A 599 -2.85 -21.02 13.47
CA ASP A 599 -3.26 -22.28 12.85
C ASP A 599 -3.33 -22.08 11.32
N TYR A 600 -2.25 -22.42 10.62
CA TYR A 600 -2.28 -22.57 9.17
C TYR A 600 -2.88 -23.92 8.79
N LEU A 601 -3.57 -23.99 7.64
CA LEU A 601 -3.89 -25.26 6.98
C LEU A 601 -2.61 -26.11 6.86
N LYS A 602 -2.71 -27.39 7.20
CA LYS A 602 -1.59 -28.33 7.15
C LYS A 602 -1.10 -28.62 5.74
#